data_AF-A0A6G3RXB6-F1
#
_entry.id   AF-A0A6G3RXB6-F1
#
_cell.length_a   1.000
_cell.length_b   1.000
_cell.length_c   1.000
_cell.angle_alpha   90.00
_cell.angle_beta   90.00
_cell.angle_gamma   90.00
#
_symmetry.space_group_name_H-M   'P 1'
#
loop_
_entity.id
_entity.type
_entity.pdbx_description
1 polymer ?
#
loop_
_entity_poly.entity_id
_entity_poly.type
_entity_poly.pdbx_seq_one_letter_code
_entity_poly.pdbx_strand_id
1 'polypeptide(L)'
;MDRNPTWRRITGVLIIGFALAVALSIGVQLHSYAVPLGLLAPCVLGVFSCALWLLLRVAEAAESTVHRCTAPGCTFQVRMRHASAAESRRWQEIAAAHPTHDHV
;
A
#
# COMPACT_ATOMS: atom_id res chain seq x y z
N MET A 1 -18.43 0.51 4.39
CA MET A 1 -17.60 0.09 5.54
C MET A 1 -16.66 1.23 5.86
N ASP A 2 -17.02 2.06 6.85
CA ASP A 2 -16.12 3.10 7.34
C ASP A 2 -14.92 2.41 7.99
N ARG A 3 -13.75 2.51 7.34
CA ARG A 3 -12.54 1.84 7.78
C ARG A 3 -12.06 2.59 9.02
N ASN A 4 -12.31 2.00 10.20
CA ASN A 4 -12.10 2.65 11.49
C ASN A 4 -10.66 3.18 11.63
N PRO A 5 -10.45 4.29 12.37
CA PRO A 5 -9.11 4.86 12.56
C PRO A 5 -8.17 3.91 13.32
N THR A 6 -8.72 2.95 14.06
CA THR A 6 -7.96 1.91 14.77
C THR A 6 -7.30 0.92 13.82
N TRP A 7 -7.93 0.55 12.70
CA TRP A 7 -7.35 -0.35 11.69
C TRP A 7 -6.09 0.24 11.08
N ARG A 8 -6.09 1.52 10.71
CA ARG A 8 -4.90 2.20 10.16
C ARG A 8 -3.73 2.17 11.15
N ARG A 9 -4.01 2.35 12.45
CA ARG A 9 -3.00 2.26 13.51
C ARG A 9 -2.47 0.83 13.65
N ILE A 10 -3.35 -0.17 13.65
CA ILE A 10 -2.96 -1.59 13.72
C ILE A 10 -2.10 -1.97 12.51
N THR A 11 -2.49 -1.57 11.30
CA THR A 11 -1.70 -1.83 10.09
C THR A 11 -0.33 -1.16 10.16
N GLY A 12 -0.24 0.09 10.65
CA GLY A 12 1.04 0.78 10.83
C GLY A 12 1.97 0.06 11.83
N VAL A 13 1.43 -0.37 12.98
CA VAL A 13 2.20 -1.12 13.99
C VAL A 13 2.67 -2.47 13.44
N LEU A 14 1.82 -3.17 12.69
CA LEU A 14 2.18 -4.45 12.06
C LEU A 14 3.29 -4.27 11.02
N ILE A 15 3.21 -3.22 10.18
CA ILE A 15 4.24 -2.92 9.17
C ILE A 15 5.59 -2.66 9.84
N ILE A 16 5.63 -1.81 10.87
CA ILE A 16 6.86 -1.48 11.59
C ILE A 16 7.43 -2.74 12.29
N GLY A 17 6.57 -3.50 12.97
CA GLY A 17 6.98 -4.72 13.66
C GLY A 17 7.54 -5.77 12.70
N PHE A 18 6.92 -5.95 11.53
CA PHE A 18 7.41 -6.87 10.51
C PHE A 18 8.75 -6.42 9.91
N ALA A 19 8.88 -5.14 9.54
CA ALA A 19 10.14 -4.59 9.04
C ALA A 19 11.28 -4.74 10.06
N LEU A 20 10.98 -4.51 11.34
CA LEU A 20 11.94 -4.69 12.43
C LEU A 20 12.33 -6.17 12.59
N ALA A 21 11.37 -7.09 12.56
CA ALA A 21 11.65 -8.52 12.67
C ALA A 21 12.55 -9.04 11.53
N VAL A 22 12.29 -8.60 10.29
CA VAL A 22 13.13 -8.94 9.13
C VAL A 22 14.55 -8.37 9.28
N ALA A 23 14.66 -7.11 9.69
CA ALA A 23 15.96 -6.47 9.88
C ALA A 23 16.78 -7.16 11.00
N LEU A 24 16.14 -7.54 12.11
CA LEU A 24 16.76 -8.29 13.19
C LEU A 24 17.16 -9.71 12.78
N SER A 25 16.31 -10.42 12.02
CA SER A 25 16.63 -11.75 11.49
C SER A 25 17.89 -11.73 10.62
N ILE A 26 18.01 -10.75 9.74
CA ILE A 26 19.19 -10.56 8.88
C ILE A 26 20.41 -10.14 9.72
N GLY A 27 20.22 -9.29 10.74
CA GLY A 27 21.29 -8.92 11.67
C GLY A 27 21.84 -10.13 12.45
N VAL A 28 20.98 -11.03 12.92
CA VAL A 28 21.38 -12.27 13.61
C VAL A 28 22.15 -13.20 12.66
N GLN A 29 21.70 -13.32 11.40
CA GLN A 29 22.44 -14.08 10.39
C GLN A 29 23.82 -13.44 10.13
N LEU A 30 23.92 -12.13 9.91
CA LEU A 30 25.21 -11.46 9.70
C LEU A 30 26.15 -11.59 10.90
N HIS A 31 25.62 -11.57 12.13
CA HIS A 31 26.45 -11.75 13.32
C HIS A 31 27.08 -13.15 13.37
N SER A 32 26.37 -14.18 12.86
CA SER A 32 26.92 -15.53 12.75
C SER A 32 28.10 -15.65 11.76
N TYR A 33 28.24 -14.69 10.84
CA TYR A 33 29.36 -14.59 9.90
C TYR A 33 30.53 -13.72 10.42
N ALA A 34 30.56 -13.40 11.72
CA ALA A 34 31.60 -12.60 12.37
C ALA A 34 31.83 -11.20 11.74
N VAL A 35 30.77 -10.63 11.14
CA VAL A 35 30.83 -9.30 10.51
C VAL A 35 31.04 -8.22 11.58
N PRO A 36 31.92 -7.22 11.34
CA PRO A 36 32.15 -6.12 12.29
C PRO A 36 30.87 -5.37 12.63
N LEU A 37 30.66 -5.09 13.93
CA LEU A 37 29.48 -4.38 14.44
C LEU A 37 29.26 -3.00 13.79
N GLY A 38 30.34 -2.34 13.35
CA GLY A 38 30.28 -1.05 12.65
C GLY A 38 29.59 -1.11 11.28
N LEU A 39 29.56 -2.28 10.63
CA LEU A 39 28.89 -2.51 9.34
C LEU A 39 27.47 -3.09 9.51
N LEU A 40 27.21 -3.77 10.63
CA LEU A 40 25.90 -4.33 10.95
C LEU A 40 24.83 -3.25 11.11
N ALA A 41 25.13 -2.16 11.83
CA ALA A 41 24.16 -1.09 12.08
C ALA A 41 23.62 -0.43 10.78
N PRO A 42 24.46 0.03 9.83
CA PRO A 42 23.96 0.60 8.58
C PRO A 42 23.27 -0.44 7.69
N CYS A 43 23.72 -1.70 7.69
CA CYS A 43 23.06 -2.77 6.94
C CYS A 43 21.64 -3.06 7.46
N VAL A 44 21.46 -3.19 8.78
CA VAL A 44 20.15 -3.43 9.41
C VAL A 44 19.22 -2.23 9.19
N LEU A 45 19.73 -0.99 9.31
CA LEU A 45 18.98 0.22 9.02
C LEU A 45 18.57 0.31 7.54
N GLY A 46 19.46 -0.07 6.62
CA GLY A 46 19.18 -0.11 5.18
C GLY A 46 18.06 -1.10 4.86
N VAL A 47 18.16 -2.33 5.37
CA VAL A 47 17.13 -3.37 5.21
C VAL A 47 15.80 -2.91 5.81
N PHE A 48 15.82 -2.33 7.00
CA PHE A 48 14.63 -1.78 7.66
C PHE A 48 13.97 -0.69 6.80
N SER A 49 14.77 0.26 6.29
CA SER A 49 14.28 1.36 5.46
C SER A 49 13.64 0.85 4.16
N CYS A 50 14.31 -0.06 3.45
CA CYS A 50 13.78 -0.67 2.23
C CYS A 50 12.49 -1.46 2.49
N ALA A 51 12.46 -2.27 3.55
CA ALA A 51 11.29 -3.05 3.95
C ALA A 51 10.11 -2.14 4.31
N LEU A 52 10.35 -1.09 5.11
CA LEU A 52 9.34 -0.12 5.49
C LEU A 52 8.78 0.62 4.27
N TRP A 53 9.65 1.08 3.37
CA TRP A 53 9.24 1.76 2.15
C TRP A 53 8.37 0.87 1.26
N LEU A 54 8.77 -0.39 1.08
CA LEU A 54 8.02 -1.35 0.28
C LEU A 54 6.65 -1.67 0.90
N LEU A 55 6.58 -1.87 2.21
CA LEU A 55 5.33 -2.13 2.92
C LEU A 55 4.38 -0.95 2.87
N LEU A 56 4.88 0.28 3.01
CA LEU A 56 4.07 1.49 2.84
C LEU A 56 3.54 1.61 1.41
N ARG A 57 4.36 1.30 0.40
CA ARG A 57 3.93 1.30 -1.01
C ARG A 57 2.86 0.26 -1.29
N VAL A 58 3.00 -0.93 -0.72
CA VAL A 58 1.99 -2.00 -0.82
C VAL A 58 0.71 -1.59 -0.11
N ALA A 59 0.80 -1.01 1.09
CA ALA A 59 -0.36 -0.52 1.83
C ALA A 59 -1.09 0.58 1.04
N GLU A 60 -0.36 1.56 0.49
CA GLU A 60 -0.94 2.60 -0.36
C GLU A 60 -1.59 2.03 -1.63
N ALA A 61 -1.00 1.00 -2.24
CA ALA A 61 -1.57 0.34 -3.39
C ALA A 61 -2.85 -0.43 -3.03
N ALA A 62 -2.86 -1.11 -1.88
CA ALA A 62 -4.02 -1.83 -1.36
C ALA A 62 -5.16 -0.90 -0.91
N GLU A 63 -4.84 0.36 -0.57
CA GLU A 63 -5.83 1.41 -0.28
C GLU A 63 -6.35 2.12 -1.53
N SER A 64 -5.84 1.77 -2.71
CA SER A 64 -6.34 2.31 -3.97
C SER A 64 -7.52 1.50 -4.50
N THR A 65 -8.65 2.18 -4.76
CA THR A 65 -9.79 1.60 -5.45
C THR A 65 -9.80 2.10 -6.89
N VAL A 66 -10.02 1.18 -7.83
CA VAL A 66 -10.14 1.53 -9.25
C VAL A 66 -11.60 1.32 -9.66
N HIS A 67 -12.23 2.39 -10.11
CA HIS A 67 -13.57 2.38 -10.68
C HIS A 67 -13.44 2.48 -12.19
N ARG A 68 -13.86 1.43 -12.90
CA ARG A 68 -13.84 1.36 -14.36
C ARG A 68 -15.26 1.29 -14.90
N CYS A 69 -15.49 1.88 -16.07
CA CYS A 69 -16.70 1.59 -16.82
C CYS A 69 -16.66 0.13 -17.32
N THR A 70 -17.80 -0.57 -17.30
CA THR A 70 -17.94 -1.96 -17.75
C THR A 70 -18.44 -2.07 -19.20
N ALA A 71 -18.70 -0.97 -19.90
CA ALA A 71 -19.14 -1.03 -21.29
C ALA A 71 -18.02 -1.44 -22.26
N PRO A 72 -18.35 -2.22 -23.30
CA PRO A 72 -17.38 -2.66 -24.29
C PRO A 72 -16.81 -1.46 -25.07
N GLY A 73 -15.49 -1.41 -25.22
CA GLY A 73 -14.80 -0.33 -25.93
C GLY A 73 -14.52 0.93 -25.10
N CYS A 74 -15.01 1.01 -23.87
CA CYS A 74 -14.75 2.15 -23.00
C CYS A 74 -13.45 2.01 -22.22
N THR A 75 -12.60 3.04 -22.24
CA THR A 75 -11.32 3.10 -21.50
C THR A 75 -11.40 3.98 -20.24
N PHE A 76 -12.60 4.44 -19.87
CA PHE A 76 -12.76 5.29 -18.69
C PHE A 76 -12.48 4.51 -17.41
N GLN A 77 -11.46 4.98 -16.68
CA GLN A 77 -11.07 4.46 -15.39
C GLN A 77 -10.65 5.59 -14.46
N VAL A 78 -11.03 5.48 -13.20
CA VAL A 78 -10.65 6.43 -12.15
C VAL A 78 -10.02 5.65 -11.02
N ARG A 79 -8.79 6.01 -10.66
CA ARG A 79 -8.09 5.47 -9.50
C ARG A 79 -8.20 6.47 -8.35
N MET A 80 -8.74 6.00 -7.24
CA MET A 80 -8.94 6.76 -6.02
C MET A 80 -8.06 6.21 -4.91
N ARG A 81 -7.62 7.08 -3.99
CA ARG A 81 -6.96 6.67 -2.74
C ARG A 81 -7.83 7.11 -1.58
N HIS A 82 -8.00 6.24 -0.59
CA HIS A 82 -8.78 6.53 0.63
C HIS A 82 -10.25 6.92 0.36
N ALA A 83 -10.86 6.44 -0.74
CA ALA A 83 -12.24 6.76 -1.04
C ALA A 83 -13.17 6.27 0.08
N SER A 84 -13.98 7.17 0.61
CA SER A 84 -15.07 6.77 1.51
C SER A 84 -16.09 5.90 0.78
N ALA A 85 -16.98 5.21 1.51
CA ALA A 85 -18.04 4.43 0.88
C ALA A 85 -18.96 5.29 0.01
N ALA A 86 -19.28 6.51 0.47
CA ALA A 86 -20.08 7.48 -0.28
C ALA A 86 -19.35 7.97 -1.54
N GLU A 87 -18.05 8.26 -1.42
CA GLU A 87 -17.22 8.70 -2.55
C GLU A 87 -17.02 7.59 -3.57
N SER A 88 -16.77 6.36 -3.12
CA SER A 88 -16.68 5.17 -3.98
C SER A 88 -17.97 4.96 -4.77
N ARG A 89 -19.14 5.12 -4.13
CA ARG A 89 -20.44 5.02 -4.80
C ARG A 89 -20.63 6.13 -5.83
N ARG A 90 -20.29 7.37 -5.48
CA ARG A 90 -20.36 8.51 -6.41
C ARG A 90 -19.48 8.30 -7.64
N TRP A 91 -18.28 7.75 -7.47
CA TRP A 91 -17.40 7.44 -8.59
C TRP A 91 -17.84 6.25 -9.43
N GLN A 92 -18.54 5.28 -8.84
CA GLN A 92 -19.24 4.25 -9.61
C GLN A 92 -20.34 4.85 -10.48
N GLU A 93 -21.14 5.77 -9.94
CA GLU A 93 -22.20 6.46 -10.67
C GLU A 93 -21.63 7.35 -11.80
N ILE A 94 -20.56 8.11 -11.52
CA ILE A 94 -19.85 8.89 -12.55
C ILE A 94 -19.30 7.97 -13.64
N ALA A 95 -18.67 6.84 -13.28
CA ALA A 95 -18.16 5.88 -14.26
C ALA A 95 -19.27 5.23 -15.10
N ALA A 96 -20.51 5.17 -14.60
CA ALA A 96 -21.65 4.67 -15.36
C ALA A 96 -22.30 5.76 -16.25
N ALA A 97 -22.28 7.02 -15.82
CA ALA A 97 -22.95 8.14 -16.50
C ALA A 97 -22.01 9.05 -17.31
N HIS A 98 -20.76 8.64 -17.51
CA HIS A 98 -19.77 9.47 -18.18
C HIS A 98 -20.04 9.61 -19.71
N PRO A 99 -19.76 10.77 -20.31
CA PRO A 99 -20.27 11.15 -21.63
C PRO A 99 -19.73 10.35 -22.83
N THR A 100 -18.72 9.49 -22.64
CA THR A 100 -18.28 8.56 -23.72
C THR A 100 -19.28 7.45 -24.03
N HIS A 101 -20.43 7.41 -23.34
CA HIS A 101 -21.60 6.61 -23.73
C HIS A 101 -22.58 7.33 -24.68
N ASP A 102 -22.46 8.66 -24.84
CA ASP A 102 -23.42 9.51 -25.59
C ASP A 102 -22.92 9.86 -27.02
N HIS A 103 -22.01 9.06 -27.58
CA HIS A 103 -21.49 9.25 -28.95
C HIS A 103 -21.78 8.03 -29.84
N VAL A 104 -23.03 7.57 -29.84
CA VAL A 104 -23.58 6.66 -30.85
C VAL A 104 -24.90 7.22 -31.35
#